data_AF-A0A0C2EV19-F1
#
_entry.id   AF-A0A0C2EV19-F1
#
_cell.length_a   1.000
_cell.length_b   1.000
_cell.length_c   1.000
_cell.angle_alpha   90.00
_cell.angle_beta   90.00
_cell.angle_gamma   90.00
#
_symmetry.space_group_name_H-M   'P 1'
#
loop_
_entity.id
_entity.type
_entity.pdbx_description
1 polymer ?
#
loop_
_entity_poly.entity_id
_entity_poly.type
_entity_poly.pdbx_seq_one_letter_code
_entity_poly.pdbx_strand_id
1 'polypeptide(L)'
;MELAKRLQELEARLAHQRSATQAQLLGVHALEHSWRAKQAAMDAALAPFAPASLYQQLAAGVNEQEQVCQALEESFLEGEGDGGLASEREASEWVRRYRDARKLFYLRQERKERWDEGRVGGWR
;
A
#
# COMPACT_ATOMS: atom_id res chain seq x y z
N MET A 1 63.53 35.36 4.14
CA MET A 1 62.28 36.15 4.14
C MET A 1 61.24 35.58 3.18
N GLU A 2 61.63 35.20 1.96
CA GLU A 2 60.71 34.68 0.93
C GLU A 2 60.04 33.34 1.29
N LEU A 3 60.80 32.40 1.88
CA LEU A 3 60.27 31.11 2.35
C LEU A 3 59.17 31.27 3.42
N ALA A 4 59.35 32.20 4.36
CA ALA A 4 58.39 32.45 5.43
C ALA A 4 57.06 33.00 4.87
N LYS A 5 57.12 33.92 3.89
CA LYS A 5 55.93 34.42 3.19
C LYS A 5 55.20 33.31 2.44
N ARG A 6 55.95 32.46 1.73
CA ARG A 6 55.41 31.32 1.00
C ARG A 6 54.74 30.29 1.93
N LEU A 7 55.31 30.06 3.11
CA LEU A 7 54.69 29.21 4.14
C LEU A 7 53.37 29.79 4.65
N GLN A 8 53.32 31.11 4.91
CA GLN A 8 52.08 31.78 5.34
C GLN A 8 50.99 31.73 4.26
N GLU A 9 51.35 31.90 2.99
CA GLU A 9 50.41 31.77 1.87
C GLU A 9 49.85 30.35 1.76
N LEU A 10 50.69 29.33 1.92
CA LEU A 10 50.25 27.93 1.90
C LEU A 10 49.35 27.60 3.09
N GLU A 11 49.66 28.10 4.28
CA GLU A 11 48.84 27.93 5.47
C GLU A 11 47.45 28.56 5.28
N ALA A 12 47.39 29.79 4.77
CA ALA A 12 46.13 30.47 4.47
C ALA A 12 45.29 29.72 3.42
N ARG A 13 45.94 29.22 2.36
CA ARG A 13 45.28 28.40 1.32
C ARG A 13 44.74 27.09 1.89
N LEU A 14 45.52 26.40 2.72
CA LEU A 14 45.10 25.16 3.36
C LEU A 14 43.92 25.41 4.30
N ALA A 15 43.97 26.45 5.13
CA ALA A 15 42.87 26.82 6.02
C ALA A 15 41.58 27.14 5.24
N HIS A 16 41.69 27.88 4.14
CA HIS A 16 40.57 28.18 3.27
C HIS A 16 39.98 26.92 2.62
N GLN A 17 40.83 26.04 2.07
CA GLN A 17 40.39 24.77 1.48
C GLN A 17 39.70 23.88 2.51
N ARG A 18 40.24 23.76 3.72
CA ARG A 18 39.60 22.99 4.81
C ARG A 18 38.22 23.53 5.17
N SER A 19 38.09 24.84 5.30
CA SER A 19 36.79 25.48 5.58
C SER A 19 35.78 25.25 4.46
N ALA A 20 36.20 25.42 3.20
CA ALA A 20 35.34 25.18 2.03
C ALA A 20 34.88 23.72 1.95
N THR A 21 35.79 22.76 2.14
CA THR A 21 35.46 21.33 2.14
C THR A 21 34.53 20.98 3.31
N GLN A 22 34.72 21.57 4.49
CA GLN A 22 33.84 21.34 5.63
C GLN A 22 32.42 21.88 5.37
N ALA A 23 32.29 23.07 4.76
CA ALA A 23 30.99 23.60 4.35
C ALA A 23 30.31 22.71 3.29
N GLN A 24 31.06 22.21 2.32
CA GLN A 24 30.56 21.27 1.32
C GLN A 24 30.09 19.96 1.94
N LEU A 25 30.84 19.41 2.90
CA LEU A 25 30.47 18.18 3.62
C LEU A 25 29.14 18.35 4.37
N LEU A 26 28.96 19.48 5.07
CA LEU A 26 27.69 19.79 5.73
C LEU A 26 26.54 19.91 4.73
N GLY A 27 26.78 20.53 3.56
CA GLY A 27 25.80 20.62 2.48
C GLY A 27 25.40 19.25 1.93
N VAL A 28 26.36 18.35 1.75
CA VAL A 28 26.10 16.97 1.31
C VAL A 28 25.26 16.21 2.32
N HIS A 29 25.59 16.30 3.62
CA HIS A 29 24.79 15.66 4.67
C HIS A 29 23.34 16.18 4.74
N ALA A 30 23.15 17.49 4.54
CA ALA A 30 21.81 18.07 4.49
C ALA A 30 21.01 17.53 3.29
N LEU A 31 21.63 17.44 2.11
CA LEU A 31 21.01 16.86 0.92
C LEU A 31 20.68 15.38 1.11
N GLU A 32 21.59 14.60 1.68
CA GLU A 32 21.37 13.19 1.98
C GLU A 32 20.16 13.00 2.90
N HIS A 33 20.08 13.78 3.98
CA HIS A 33 18.95 13.72 4.89
C HIS A 33 17.62 14.07 4.17
N SER A 34 17.63 15.13 3.36
CA SER A 34 16.45 15.54 2.59
C SER A 34 16.02 14.48 1.56
N TRP A 35 16.98 13.78 0.96
CA TRP A 35 16.71 12.71 -0.01
C TRP A 35 16.13 11.48 0.67
N ARG A 36 16.71 11.05 1.80
CA ARG A 36 16.17 9.94 2.61
C ARG A 36 14.74 10.23 3.07
N ALA A 37 14.45 11.46 3.48
CA ALA A 37 13.09 11.87 3.86
C ALA A 37 12.11 11.78 2.68
N LYS A 38 12.51 12.24 1.49
CA LYS A 38 11.69 12.12 0.27
C LYS A 38 11.45 10.67 -0.14
N GLN A 39 12.49 9.84 -0.09
CA GLN A 39 12.36 8.42 -0.40
C GLN A 39 11.40 7.73 0.58
N ALA A 40 11.55 7.97 1.89
CA ALA A 40 10.65 7.40 2.89
C ALA A 40 9.18 7.83 2.67
N ALA A 41 8.95 9.10 2.31
CA ALA A 41 7.61 9.60 1.97
C ALA A 41 7.04 8.92 0.72
N MET A 42 7.87 8.72 -0.31
CA MET A 42 7.50 8.00 -1.53
C MET A 42 7.16 6.54 -1.22
N ASP A 43 8.01 5.83 -0.49
CA ASP A 43 7.81 4.43 -0.12
C ASP A 43 6.53 4.27 0.71
N ALA A 44 6.26 5.18 1.64
CA ALA A 44 5.02 5.19 2.41
C ALA A 44 3.78 5.44 1.53
N ALA A 45 3.87 6.37 0.57
CA ALA A 45 2.76 6.65 -0.35
C ALA A 45 2.48 5.49 -1.31
N LEU A 46 3.53 4.74 -1.72
CA LEU A 46 3.42 3.60 -2.62
C LEU A 46 3.07 2.29 -1.90
N ALA A 47 3.32 2.18 -0.60
CA ALA A 47 3.11 0.95 0.17
C ALA A 47 1.72 0.30 -0.01
N PRO A 48 0.58 1.04 -0.05
CA PRO A 48 -0.74 0.43 -0.26
C PRO A 48 -0.93 -0.19 -1.65
N PHE A 49 -0.15 0.24 -2.63
CA PHE A 49 -0.19 -0.22 -4.03
C PHE A 49 0.87 -1.27 -4.33
N ALA A 50 1.70 -1.63 -3.35
CA ALA A 50 2.64 -2.73 -3.50
C ALA A 50 1.88 -4.05 -3.74
N PRO A 51 2.44 -4.99 -4.53
CA PRO A 51 1.78 -6.26 -4.85
C PRO A 51 1.30 -7.03 -3.61
N ALA A 52 2.11 -7.06 -2.54
CA ALA A 52 1.73 -7.73 -1.29
C ALA A 52 0.51 -7.07 -0.62
N SER A 53 0.47 -5.73 -0.57
CA SER A 53 -0.65 -4.97 0.00
C SER A 53 -1.93 -5.16 -0.80
N LEU A 54 -1.84 -5.12 -2.13
CA LEU A 54 -2.98 -5.37 -3.02
C LEU A 54 -3.50 -6.80 -2.88
N TYR A 55 -2.60 -7.79 -2.78
CA TYR A 55 -2.96 -9.17 -2.54
C TYR A 55 -3.66 -9.36 -1.18
N GLN A 56 -3.13 -8.75 -0.13
CA GLN A 56 -3.76 -8.77 1.20
C GLN A 56 -5.15 -8.14 1.19
N GLN A 57 -5.33 -6.99 0.51
CA GLN A 57 -6.64 -6.36 0.34
C GLN A 57 -7.60 -7.24 -0.45
N LEU A 58 -7.13 -7.92 -1.51
CA LEU A 58 -7.95 -8.86 -2.27
C LEU A 58 -8.37 -10.05 -1.42
N ALA A 59 -7.45 -10.65 -0.67
CA ALA A 59 -7.74 -11.76 0.23
C ALA A 59 -8.74 -11.37 1.33
N ALA A 60 -8.56 -10.20 1.94
CA ALA A 60 -9.51 -9.64 2.91
C ALA A 60 -10.89 -9.44 2.26
N GLY A 61 -10.96 -8.84 1.07
CA GLY A 61 -12.21 -8.61 0.36
C GLY A 61 -12.92 -9.89 -0.13
N VAL A 62 -12.21 -11.01 -0.28
CA VAL A 62 -12.81 -12.35 -0.49
C VAL A 62 -13.49 -12.81 0.80
N ASN A 63 -12.78 -12.77 1.92
CA ASN A 63 -13.30 -13.19 3.23
C ASN A 63 -14.48 -12.32 3.69
N GLU A 64 -14.38 -10.99 3.57
CA GLU A 64 -15.48 -10.07 3.86
C GLU A 64 -16.73 -10.39 3.01
N GLN A 65 -16.54 -10.72 1.74
CA GLN A 65 -17.68 -11.07 0.87
C GLN A 65 -18.31 -12.41 1.24
N GLU A 66 -17.50 -13.36 1.71
CA GLU A 66 -17.99 -14.63 2.24
C GLU A 66 -18.86 -14.41 3.48
N GLN A 67 -18.38 -13.58 4.41
CA GLN A 67 -19.14 -13.17 5.60
C GLN A 67 -20.45 -12.47 5.25
N VAL A 68 -20.45 -11.61 4.22
CA VAL A 68 -21.70 -11.00 3.72
C VAL A 68 -22.69 -12.04 3.19
N CYS A 69 -22.20 -13.07 2.49
CA CYS A 69 -23.07 -14.15 2.01
C CYS A 69 -23.66 -14.95 3.19
N GLN A 70 -22.82 -15.29 4.17
CA GLN A 70 -23.25 -16.00 5.38
C GLN A 70 -24.27 -15.18 6.17
N ALA A 71 -24.01 -13.88 6.40
CA ALA A 71 -24.95 -13.01 7.09
C ALA A 71 -26.30 -12.87 6.36
N LEU A 72 -26.29 -12.85 5.01
CA LEU A 72 -27.54 -12.86 4.23
C LEU A 72 -28.31 -14.18 4.41
N GLU A 73 -27.62 -15.32 4.44
CA GLU A 73 -28.24 -16.63 4.71
C GLU A 73 -28.84 -16.67 6.12
N GLU A 74 -28.05 -16.29 7.13
CA GLU A 74 -28.47 -16.24 8.53
C GLU A 74 -29.69 -15.32 8.71
N SER A 75 -29.65 -14.10 8.16
CA SER A 75 -30.77 -13.15 8.24
C SER A 75 -32.08 -13.68 7.64
N PHE A 76 -31.98 -14.53 6.61
CA PHE A 76 -33.15 -15.11 5.97
C PHE A 76 -33.72 -16.27 6.76
N LEU A 77 -32.85 -17.08 7.39
CA LEU A 77 -33.24 -18.21 8.22
C LEU A 77 -33.80 -17.78 9.57
N GLU A 78 -33.24 -16.74 10.18
CA GLU A 78 -33.66 -16.23 11.49
C GLU A 78 -34.95 -15.38 11.39
N GLY A 79 -35.24 -14.82 10.21
CA GLY A 79 -36.41 -13.99 9.93
C GLY A 79 -36.36 -12.61 10.58
N GLU A 80 -36.99 -11.61 9.96
CA GLU A 80 -37.16 -10.28 10.58
C GLU A 80 -38.29 -10.32 11.64
N GLY A 81 -37.99 -10.89 12.81
CA GLY A 81 -38.60 -10.50 14.08
C GLY A 81 -39.93 -11.13 14.54
N ASP A 82 -40.63 -11.95 13.75
CA ASP A 82 -41.94 -12.50 14.20
C ASP A 82 -42.19 -13.99 13.91
N GLY A 83 -41.16 -14.77 13.55
CA GLY A 83 -41.30 -16.22 13.32
C GLY A 83 -42.27 -16.62 12.17
N GLY A 84 -42.72 -15.64 11.37
CA GLY A 84 -43.56 -15.84 10.20
C GLY A 84 -42.77 -16.27 8.97
N LEU A 85 -43.40 -17.04 8.08
CA LEU A 85 -42.85 -17.37 6.78
C LEU A 85 -42.66 -16.09 5.95
N ALA A 86 -41.50 -15.94 5.31
CA ALA A 86 -41.26 -14.84 4.39
C ALA A 86 -42.30 -14.81 3.26
N SER A 87 -42.77 -13.63 2.89
CA SER A 87 -43.63 -13.46 1.72
C SER A 87 -42.88 -13.81 0.43
N GLU A 88 -43.60 -14.14 -0.63
CA GLU A 88 -43.03 -14.44 -1.95
C GLU A 88 -42.16 -13.28 -2.48
N ARG A 89 -42.56 -12.04 -2.17
CA ARG A 89 -41.81 -10.84 -2.54
C ARG A 89 -40.48 -10.75 -1.79
N GLU A 90 -40.49 -10.93 -0.47
CA GLU A 90 -39.30 -10.88 0.37
C GLU A 90 -38.32 -11.99 -0.01
N ALA A 91 -38.83 -13.21 -0.24
CA ALA A 91 -38.03 -14.33 -0.73
C ALA A 91 -37.39 -14.02 -2.09
N SER A 92 -38.15 -13.47 -3.04
CA SER A 92 -37.64 -13.10 -4.36
C SER A 92 -36.56 -12.01 -4.29
N GLU A 93 -36.76 -11.01 -3.43
CA GLU A 93 -35.79 -9.95 -3.21
C GLU A 93 -34.52 -10.46 -2.53
N TRP A 94 -34.65 -11.33 -1.55
CA TRP A 94 -33.51 -12.00 -0.92
C TRP A 94 -32.71 -12.82 -1.93
N VAL A 95 -33.37 -13.66 -2.73
CA VAL A 95 -32.70 -14.47 -3.78
C VAL A 95 -31.90 -13.57 -4.73
N ARG A 96 -32.47 -12.44 -5.13
CA ARG A 96 -31.77 -11.47 -5.98
C ARG A 96 -30.50 -10.94 -5.31
N ARG A 97 -30.62 -10.45 -4.07
CA ARG A 97 -29.49 -9.90 -3.29
C ARG A 97 -28.40 -10.94 -3.05
N TYR A 98 -28.79 -12.14 -2.63
CA TYR A 98 -27.88 -13.24 -2.36
C TYR A 98 -27.14 -13.69 -3.62
N ARG A 99 -27.84 -13.82 -4.76
CA ARG A 99 -27.21 -14.15 -6.04
C ARG A 99 -26.18 -13.09 -6.45
N ASP A 100 -26.51 -11.81 -6.29
CA ASP A 100 -25.61 -10.71 -6.63
C ASP A 100 -24.37 -10.71 -5.71
N ALA A 101 -24.53 -11.00 -4.42
CA ALA A 101 -23.44 -11.16 -3.45
C ALA A 101 -22.53 -12.36 -3.79
N ARG A 102 -23.11 -13.54 -4.09
CA ARG A 102 -22.35 -14.74 -4.48
C ARG A 102 -21.61 -14.55 -5.80
N LYS A 103 -22.21 -13.86 -6.77
CA LYS A 103 -21.53 -13.51 -8.02
C LYS A 103 -20.25 -12.71 -7.76
N LEU A 104 -20.32 -11.72 -6.86
CA LEU A 104 -19.15 -10.92 -6.49
C LEU A 104 -18.11 -11.74 -5.71
N PHE A 105 -18.55 -12.62 -4.81
CA PHE A 105 -17.66 -13.55 -4.09
C PHE A 105 -16.83 -14.38 -5.07
N TYR A 106 -17.50 -15.09 -5.99
CA TYR A 106 -16.81 -15.96 -6.96
C TYR A 106 -15.90 -15.17 -7.90
N LEU A 107 -16.28 -13.96 -8.31
CA LEU A 107 -15.41 -13.09 -9.10
C LEU A 107 -14.12 -12.74 -8.35
N ARG A 108 -14.20 -12.42 -7.05
CA ARG A 108 -13.02 -12.11 -6.24
C ARG A 108 -12.16 -13.35 -6.01
N GLN A 109 -12.79 -14.50 -5.75
CA GLN A 109 -12.11 -15.79 -5.62
C GLN A 109 -11.31 -16.13 -6.88
N GLU A 110 -11.92 -16.05 -8.06
CA GLU A 110 -11.27 -16.35 -9.33
C GLU A 110 -10.12 -15.37 -9.63
N ARG A 111 -10.27 -14.09 -9.27
CA ARG A 111 -9.18 -13.11 -9.37
C ARG A 111 -8.02 -13.46 -8.45
N LYS A 112 -8.30 -13.92 -7.24
CA LYS A 112 -7.28 -14.36 -6.29
C LYS A 112 -6.56 -15.60 -6.79
N GLU A 113 -7.29 -16.61 -7.27
CA GLU A 113 -6.71 -17.83 -7.86
C GLU A 113 -5.82 -17.50 -9.06
N ARG A 114 -6.28 -16.62 -9.97
CA ARG A 114 -5.43 -16.11 -11.06
C ARG A 114 -4.17 -15.42 -10.55
N TRP A 115 -4.25 -14.70 -9.44
CA TRP A 115 -3.09 -14.07 -8.81
C TRP A 115 -2.12 -15.11 -8.26
N ASP A 116 -2.63 -16.11 -7.55
CA ASP A 116 -1.85 -17.23 -6.98
C ASP A 116 -1.13 -18.02 -8.08
N GLU A 117 -1.76 -18.15 -9.24
CA GLU A 117 -1.19 -18.79 -10.43
C GLU A 117 -0.25 -17.88 -11.25
N GLY A 118 -0.06 -16.61 -10.86
CA GLY A 118 0.77 -15.65 -11.59
C GLY A 118 0.20 -15.23 -12.95
N ARG A 119 -1.12 -15.33 -13.14
CA ARG A 119 -1.84 -14.93 -14.37
C ARG A 119 -2.36 -13.48 -14.34
N VAL A 120 -1.96 -12.68 -13.35
CA VAL A 120 -2.37 -11.28 -13.22
C VAL A 120 -1.34 -10.37 -13.88
N GLY A 121 -1.73 -9.74 -14.99
CA GLY A 121 -0.86 -8.86 -15.78
C GLY A 121 0.07 -9.64 -16.70
N GLY A 122 -0.12 -9.52 -18.01
CA GLY A 122 0.63 -10.24 -19.05
C GLY A 122 2.09 -9.77 -19.22
N TRP A 123 2.87 -9.75 -18.15
CA TRP A 123 4.30 -9.48 -18.20
C TRP A 123 5.03 -10.72 -17.69
N ARG A 124 5.26 -11.64 -18.64
CA ARG A 124 6.39 -12.58 -18.59
C ARG A 124 7.53 -11.97 -19.38
#